data_AF-A0A956RW55-F1
#
_entry.id   AF-A0A956RW55-F1
#
_cell.length_a   1.000
_cell.length_b   1.000
_cell.length_c   1.000
_cell.angle_alpha   90.00
_cell.angle_beta   90.00
_cell.angle_gamma   90.00
#
_symmetry.space_group_name_H-M   'P 1'
#
loop_
_entity.id
_entity.type
_entity.pdbx_description
1 polymer ?
#
loop_
_entity_poly.entity_id
_entity_poly.type
_entity_poly.pdbx_seq_one_letter_code
_entity_poly.pdbx_strand_id
1 'polypeptide(L)'
;MKNKPENIVREAWDAVESPALSDETLKRLKPVKEHHPERPKRVRSLQKTPVKIPVAIRLNPDIVNYFKSQGKGWQTKINDVLGEYVKHRSIDI
;
A
#
# COMPACT_ATOMS: atom_id res chain seq x y z
N MET A 1 6.00 8.32 -4.27
CA MET A 1 7.36 7.97 -4.71
C MET A 1 8.32 8.73 -3.81
N LYS A 2 8.97 8.06 -2.86
CA LYS A 2 9.72 8.72 -1.78
C LYS A 2 10.88 7.85 -1.36
N ASN A 3 11.96 7.81 -2.14
CA ASN A 3 13.34 7.69 -1.65
C ASN A 3 14.29 7.89 -2.82
N LYS A 4 15.28 8.77 -2.61
CA LYS A 4 16.29 9.16 -3.59
C LYS A 4 17.37 8.06 -3.67
N PRO A 5 17.94 7.77 -4.85
CA PRO A 5 19.10 6.88 -4.94
C PRO A 5 20.30 7.48 -4.20
N GLU A 6 20.94 6.71 -3.32
CA GLU A 6 22.08 7.15 -2.48
C GLU A 6 23.30 7.58 -3.29
N ASN A 7 23.40 7.10 -4.54
CA ASN A 7 24.57 7.26 -5.40
C ASN A 7 24.47 8.39 -6.43
N ILE A 8 23.50 9.32 -6.31
CA ILE A 8 23.38 10.43 -7.27
C ILE A 8 23.21 11.80 -6.59
N VAL A 9 24.13 12.72 -6.90
CA VAL A 9 24.13 14.11 -6.40
C VAL A 9 22.87 14.84 -6.88
N ARG A 10 22.26 15.66 -6.01
CA ARG A 10 20.98 16.31 -6.32
C ARG A 10 21.09 17.31 -7.45
N GLU A 11 22.12 18.14 -7.41
CA GLU A 11 22.40 19.15 -8.43
C GLU A 11 22.56 18.52 -9.82
N ALA A 12 23.20 17.34 -9.88
CA ALA A 12 23.31 16.57 -11.11
C ALA A 12 21.97 15.98 -11.60
N TRP A 13 21.01 15.71 -10.72
CA TRP A 13 19.64 15.31 -11.12
C TRP A 13 18.83 16.48 -11.64
N ASP A 14 18.86 17.59 -10.91
CA ASP A 14 18.05 18.78 -11.21
C ASP A 14 18.60 19.53 -12.45
N ALA A 15 19.88 19.34 -12.82
CA ALA A 15 20.48 19.89 -14.03
C ALA A 15 20.22 19.08 -15.31
N VAL A 16 19.63 17.88 -15.21
CA VAL A 16 19.27 17.08 -16.40
C VAL A 16 18.02 17.67 -17.02
N GLU A 17 18.19 18.34 -18.16
CA GLU A 17 17.09 18.76 -19.02
C GLU A 17 16.54 17.55 -19.79
N SER A 18 15.31 17.14 -19.47
CA SER A 18 14.66 16.04 -20.19
C SER A 18 13.96 16.62 -21.43
N PRO A 19 14.31 16.18 -22.66
CA PRO A 19 13.66 16.69 -23.86
C PRO A 19 12.15 16.37 -23.83
N ALA A 20 11.36 17.26 -24.44
CA ALA A 20 9.94 17.02 -24.64
C ALA A 20 9.72 15.77 -25.51
N LEU A 21 8.68 15.01 -25.20
CA LEU A 21 8.35 13.81 -25.96
C LEU A 21 7.85 14.21 -27.36
N SER A 22 8.71 14.10 -28.36
CA SER A 22 8.36 14.44 -29.75
C SER A 22 7.42 13.39 -30.36
N ASP A 23 6.61 13.81 -31.33
CA ASP A 23 5.68 12.92 -32.04
C ASP A 23 6.39 11.75 -32.74
N GLU A 24 7.60 11.98 -33.25
CA GLU A 24 8.42 10.93 -33.84
C GLU A 24 8.85 9.89 -32.81
N THR A 25 9.20 10.33 -31.60
CA THR A 25 9.58 9.44 -30.50
C THR A 25 8.37 8.67 -30.01
N LEU A 26 7.21 9.32 -29.90
CA LEU A 26 5.95 8.70 -29.51
C LEU A 26 5.56 7.57 -30.46
N LYS A 27 5.71 7.76 -31.79
CA LYS A 27 5.43 6.73 -32.80
C LYS A 27 6.34 5.50 -32.71
N ARG A 28 7.55 5.65 -32.15
CA ARG A 28 8.53 4.56 -31.99
C ARG A 28 8.29 3.72 -30.73
N LEU A 29 7.48 4.18 -29.79
CA LEU A 29 7.20 3.45 -28.55
C LEU A 29 6.48 2.14 -28.85
N LYS A 30 6.95 1.05 -28.22
CA LYS A 30 6.36 -0.28 -28.33
C LYS A 30 6.00 -0.82 -26.94
N PRO A 31 4.96 -1.66 -26.82
CA PRO A 31 4.64 -2.34 -25.58
C PRO A 31 5.85 -3.10 -25.03
N VAL A 32 6.08 -3.01 -23.72
CA VAL A 32 7.18 -3.73 -23.03
C VAL A 32 7.12 -5.23 -23.30
N LYS A 33 5.92 -5.81 -23.46
CA LYS A 33 5.73 -7.23 -23.78
C LYS A 33 6.34 -7.64 -25.14
N GLU A 34 6.41 -6.73 -26.10
CA GLU A 34 6.95 -7.01 -27.44
C GLU A 34 8.48 -6.93 -27.45
N HIS A 35 9.06 -5.95 -26.76
CA HIS A 35 10.51 -5.72 -26.76
C HIS A 35 11.25 -6.46 -25.63
N HIS A 36 10.56 -6.80 -24.55
CA HIS A 36 11.12 -7.45 -23.37
C HIS A 36 10.29 -8.68 -22.97
N PRO A 37 10.27 -9.74 -23.79
CA PRO A 37 9.50 -10.95 -23.51
C PRO A 37 9.99 -11.71 -22.26
N GLU A 38 11.25 -11.50 -21.86
CA GLU A 38 11.86 -12.07 -20.66
C GLU A 38 11.30 -11.49 -19.36
N ARG A 39 10.66 -10.31 -19.42
CA ARG A 39 10.13 -9.66 -18.22
C ARG A 39 8.81 -10.30 -17.80
N PRO A 40 8.71 -10.84 -16.58
CA PRO A 40 7.45 -11.38 -16.09
C PRO A 40 6.41 -10.26 -15.98
N LYS A 41 5.14 -10.59 -16.24
CA LYS A 41 4.04 -9.64 -16.05
C LYS A 41 4.07 -9.14 -14.61
N ARG A 42 4.13 -7.82 -14.44
CA ARG A 42 3.92 -7.17 -13.14
C ARG A 42 2.45 -7.33 -12.75
N VAL A 43 2.13 -8.47 -12.15
CA VAL A 43 0.85 -8.66 -11.47
C VAL A 43 0.98 -8.12 -10.05
N ARG A 44 -0.04 -7.41 -9.58
CA ARG A 44 -0.14 -7.11 -8.15
C ARG A 44 -0.13 -8.46 -7.43
N SER A 45 0.78 -8.64 -6.47
CA SER A 45 0.81 -9.86 -5.67
C SER A 45 -0.55 -10.09 -5.01
N LEU A 46 -1.01 -11.33 -4.98
CA LEU A 46 -2.13 -11.73 -4.13
C LEU A 46 -1.88 -11.24 -2.71
N GLN A 47 -2.92 -10.71 -2.07
CA GLN A 47 -2.84 -10.19 -0.71
C GLN A 47 -2.46 -11.33 0.23
N LYS A 48 -1.25 -11.29 0.80
CA LYS A 48 -0.65 -12.38 1.59
C LYS A 48 -1.32 -12.60 2.96
N THR A 49 -2.05 -11.61 3.46
CA THR A 49 -2.73 -11.66 4.76
C THR A 49 -4.15 -12.21 4.59
N PRO A 50 -4.67 -13.01 5.54
CA PRO A 50 -6.05 -13.45 5.51
C PRO A 50 -6.99 -12.26 5.36
N VAL A 51 -7.94 -12.39 4.44
CA VAL A 51 -8.89 -11.32 4.10
C VAL A 51 -9.77 -11.10 5.33
N LYS A 52 -9.74 -9.89 5.89
CA LYS A 52 -10.64 -9.50 6.98
C LYS A 52 -12.08 -9.78 6.53
N ILE A 53 -12.83 -10.53 7.32
CA ILE A 53 -14.23 -10.81 7.03
C ILE A 53 -15.04 -9.56 7.40
N PRO A 54 -15.79 -8.95 6.47
CA PRO A 54 -16.67 -7.85 6.81
C PRO A 54 -17.84 -8.39 7.64
N VAL A 55 -17.94 -7.93 8.89
CA VAL A 55 -19.04 -8.30 9.80
C VAL A 55 -19.74 -7.03 10.27
N ALA A 56 -21.07 -7.02 10.21
CA ALA A 56 -21.88 -5.97 10.81
C ALA A 56 -22.16 -6.33 12.28
N ILE A 57 -21.49 -5.66 13.21
CA ILE A 57 -21.72 -5.80 14.66
C ILE A 57 -22.24 -4.49 15.26
N ARG A 58 -23.06 -4.59 16.30
CA ARG A 58 -23.48 -3.44 17.11
C ARG A 58 -22.62 -3.39 18.36
N LEU A 59 -22.08 -2.21 18.66
CA LEU A 59 -21.23 -1.94 19.82
C LEU A 59 -21.88 -0.83 20.66
N ASN A 60 -21.58 -0.82 21.96
CA ASN A 60 -22.07 0.24 22.84
C ASN A 60 -21.54 1.61 22.39
N PRO A 61 -22.34 2.69 22.53
CA PRO A 61 -21.95 4.04 22.12
C PRO A 61 -20.62 4.49 22.72
N ASP A 62 -20.37 4.20 23.99
CA ASP A 62 -19.15 4.62 24.70
C ASP A 62 -17.88 4.02 24.09
N ILE A 63 -17.94 2.75 23.67
CA ILE A 63 -16.85 2.06 22.99
C ILE A 63 -16.56 2.74 21.65
N VAL A 64 -17.61 2.98 20.87
CA VAL A 64 -17.48 3.61 19.54
C VAL A 64 -16.93 5.02 19.67
N ASN A 65 -17.43 5.80 20.63
CA ASN A 65 -16.99 7.17 20.88
C ASN A 65 -15.53 7.22 21.33
N TYR A 66 -15.13 6.33 22.26
CA TYR A 66 -13.76 6.21 22.71
C TYR A 66 -12.80 5.95 21.53
N PHE A 67 -13.05 4.92 20.72
CA PHE A 67 -12.16 4.62 19.60
C PHE A 67 -12.20 5.71 18.53
N LYS A 68 -13.36 6.26 18.17
CA LYS A 68 -13.45 7.36 17.19
C LYS A 68 -12.66 8.60 17.61
N SER A 69 -12.62 8.93 18.90
CA SER A 69 -11.84 10.05 19.43
C SER A 69 -10.33 9.93 19.14
N GLN A 70 -9.84 8.70 18.93
CA GLN A 70 -8.44 8.39 18.65
C GLN A 70 -8.01 8.71 17.20
N GLY A 71 -8.94 9.21 16.38
CA GLY A 71 -8.68 9.69 15.02
C GLY A 71 -8.53 8.58 13.98
N LYS A 72 -7.68 8.84 12.98
CA LYS A 72 -7.49 7.94 11.84
C LYS A 72 -7.00 6.57 12.31
N GLY A 73 -7.65 5.51 11.83
CA GLY A 73 -7.29 4.13 12.15
C GLY A 73 -7.98 3.56 13.39
N TRP A 74 -9.00 4.24 13.95
CA TRP A 74 -9.76 3.72 15.09
C TRP A 74 -10.37 2.33 14.87
N GLN A 75 -10.78 2.00 13.65
CA GLN A 75 -11.26 0.66 13.27
C GLN A 75 -10.16 -0.41 13.37
N THR A 76 -8.91 -0.05 13.07
CA THR A 76 -7.77 -0.95 13.27
C THR A 76 -7.52 -1.14 14.75
N LYS A 77 -7.54 -0.06 15.53
CA LYS A 77 -7.34 -0.12 17.00
C LYS A 77 -8.36 -1.03 17.68
N ILE A 78 -9.65 -0.91 17.36
CA ILE A 78 -10.67 -1.78 17.96
C ILE A 78 -10.49 -3.25 17.55
N ASN A 79 -10.10 -3.51 16.29
CA ASN A 79 -9.78 -4.85 15.83
C ASN A 79 -8.60 -5.47 16.60
N ASP A 80 -7.57 -4.68 16.87
CA ASP A 80 -6.36 -5.17 17.56
C ASP A 80 -6.69 -5.54 19.02
N VAL A 81 -7.48 -4.71 19.72
CA VAL A 81 -7.97 -5.01 21.08
C VAL A 81 -8.80 -6.30 21.12
N LEU A 82 -9.72 -6.49 20.15
CA LEU A 82 -10.49 -7.73 20.05
C LEU A 82 -9.59 -8.94 19.76
N GLY A 83 -8.55 -8.76 18.95
CA GLY A 83 -7.55 -9.79 18.65
C GLY A 83 -6.72 -10.16 19.88
N GLU A 84 -6.29 -9.19 20.68
CA GLU A 84 -5.59 -9.42 21.95
C GLU A 84 -6.46 -10.18 22.96
N TYR A 85 -7.72 -9.79 23.11
CA TYR A 85 -8.68 -10.49 23.96
C TYR A 85 -8.83 -11.97 23.55
N VAL A 86 -8.98 -12.25 22.25
CA VAL A 86 -9.06 -13.62 21.73
C VAL A 86 -7.78 -14.40 22.01
N LYS A 87 -6.60 -13.81 21.76
CA LYS A 87 -5.30 -14.46 22.04
C LYS A 87 -5.15 -14.83 23.50
N HIS A 88 -5.41 -13.89 24.41
CA HIS A 88 -5.35 -14.15 25.85
C HIS A 88 -6.29 -15.29 26.24
N ARG A 89 -7.55 -15.26 25.80
CA ARG A 89 -8.51 -16.30 26.16
C ARG A 89 -8.27 -17.65 25.50
N SER A 90 -7.65 -17.68 24.33
CA SER A 90 -7.25 -18.93 23.66
C SER A 90 -6.05 -19.62 24.30
N ILE A 91 -5.33 -18.93 25.18
CA ILE A 91 -4.23 -19.52 25.97
C ILE A 91 -4.78 -20.20 27.24
N ASP A 92 -6.00 -19.83 27.67
CA ASP A 92 -6.66 -20.34 28.88
C ASP A 92 -7.60 -21.55 28.64
N ILE A 93 -7.68 -22.06 27.40
CA ILE A 93 -8.49 -23.23 26.99
C ILE A 93 -7.56 -24.29 26.41
#